data_AF-A0A938T8T1-F1
#
_entry.id   AF-A0A938T8T1-F1
#
_cell.length_a   1.000
_cell.length_b   1.000
_cell.length_c   1.000
_cell.angle_alpha   90.00
_cell.angle_beta   90.00
_cell.angle_gamma   90.00
#
_symmetry.space_group_name_H-M   'P 1'
#
loop_
_entity.id
_entity.type
_entity.pdbx_description
1 polymer ?
#
loop_
_entity_poly.entity_id
_entity_poly.type
_entity_poly.pdbx_seq_one_letter_code
_entity_poly.pdbx_strand_id
1 'polypeptide(L)'
;MSRNMTSDVLNILRRILTACALPLVFVLGIASSQELPRVSIRGTVVDDSTNLPLPLVNVFLANTTLGAATDRDGWFEIRGVPIGTHELVASIVGYEPYSSRLRVAERNNPRIQIRLVSKMLEMPAFEVVAADPTEWRRNYERFRELFIGNTPNATQCRLLNPEVIDFKRTEPDLFEASARQHLRIENRALGYRIEFLLVTFKADKDFLTLEGQPRYEELEPRSDEEKETWRKNRERSYYGSLRHFLISLVNGRLEDEGFNIYELPSLFLDDRYGVRRWIGGGRIVSPGMNAYEKTVHFKEFLEVEYRRGDVETGYQLLRKRGTDHQVSWITLMWEAISVDIEGRIRQAFPLKVYGYWAWKRLADALPLDYTPSKTR
;
A
#
# COMPACT_ATOMS: atom_id res chain seq x y z
N MET A 1 -36.26 -72.47 -23.54
CA MET A 1 -36.48 -71.00 -23.55
C MET A 1 -36.49 -70.51 -22.12
N SER A 2 -35.39 -69.91 -21.65
CA SER A 2 -35.34 -68.97 -20.51
C SER A 2 -33.87 -68.56 -20.37
N ARG A 3 -33.48 -67.49 -21.08
CA ARG A 3 -32.15 -66.87 -20.91
C ARG A 3 -32.28 -65.88 -19.75
N ASN A 4 -31.39 -66.03 -18.78
CA ASN A 4 -31.35 -65.28 -17.52
C ASN A 4 -31.21 -63.77 -17.74
N MET A 5 -32.37 -63.10 -17.78
CA MET A 5 -32.54 -61.65 -17.92
C MET A 5 -31.91 -60.84 -16.77
N THR A 6 -31.47 -61.50 -15.70
CA THR A 6 -30.89 -60.87 -14.50
C THR A 6 -29.39 -60.55 -14.64
N SER A 7 -28.64 -61.28 -15.45
CA SER A 7 -27.19 -61.06 -15.59
C SER A 7 -26.84 -59.88 -16.51
N ASP A 8 -27.66 -59.64 -17.54
CA ASP A 8 -27.47 -58.54 -18.49
C ASP A 8 -27.80 -57.18 -17.86
N VAL A 9 -28.83 -57.11 -17.02
CA VAL A 9 -29.20 -55.87 -16.30
C VAL A 9 -28.12 -55.45 -15.29
N LEU A 10 -27.49 -56.41 -14.61
CA LEU A 10 -26.42 -56.13 -13.64
C LEU A 10 -25.13 -55.64 -14.31
N ASN A 11 -24.82 -56.15 -15.51
CA ASN A 11 -23.68 -55.70 -16.30
C ASN A 11 -23.91 -54.33 -16.95
N ILE A 12 -25.15 -54.00 -17.33
CA ILE A 12 -25.53 -52.67 -17.82
C ILE A 12 -25.45 -51.64 -16.69
N LEU A 13 -25.93 -51.96 -15.48
CA LEU A 13 -25.82 -51.09 -14.30
C LEU A 13 -24.36 -50.88 -13.87
N ARG A 14 -23.51 -51.92 -13.89
CA ARG A 14 -22.07 -51.78 -13.65
C ARG A 14 -21.40 -50.88 -14.68
N ARG A 15 -21.76 -51.00 -15.96
CA ARG A 15 -21.24 -50.15 -17.05
C ARG A 15 -21.68 -48.69 -16.92
N ILE A 16 -22.92 -48.43 -16.48
CA ILE A 16 -23.43 -47.07 -16.21
C ILE A 16 -22.75 -46.47 -14.96
N LEU A 17 -22.50 -47.26 -13.92
CA LEU A 17 -21.77 -46.82 -12.72
C LEU A 17 -20.28 -46.57 -12.97
N THR A 18 -19.62 -47.35 -13.84
CA THR A 18 -18.23 -47.07 -14.26
C THR A 18 -18.11 -45.95 -15.31
N ALA A 19 -19.14 -45.72 -16.14
CA ALA A 19 -19.16 -44.64 -17.12
C ALA A 19 -19.50 -43.27 -16.50
N CYS A 20 -20.11 -43.23 -15.31
CA CYS A 20 -20.33 -42.01 -14.54
C CYS A 20 -19.24 -41.72 -13.50
N ALA A 21 -18.31 -42.66 -13.26
CA ALA A 21 -17.24 -42.50 -12.27
C ALA A 21 -15.90 -41.99 -12.85
N LEU A 22 -15.74 -41.93 -14.18
CA LEU A 22 -14.59 -41.35 -14.88
C LEU A 22 -15.13 -40.59 -16.12
N PRO A 23 -15.47 -39.28 -16.03
CA PRO A 23 -14.56 -38.24 -15.59
C PRO A 23 -15.23 -37.31 -14.57
N LEU A 24 -15.49 -37.81 -13.36
CA LEU A 24 -15.46 -36.97 -12.18
C LEU A 24 -14.02 -36.94 -11.63
N VAL A 25 -13.04 -36.76 -12.54
CA VAL A 25 -11.84 -36.01 -12.19
C VAL A 25 -12.36 -34.60 -12.01
N PHE A 26 -12.88 -34.38 -10.80
CA PHE A 26 -12.99 -33.09 -10.17
C PHE A 26 -11.70 -32.38 -10.56
N VAL A 27 -11.81 -31.48 -11.54
CA VAL A 27 -10.89 -30.37 -11.67
C VAL A 27 -11.08 -29.64 -10.35
N LEU A 28 -10.39 -30.13 -9.31
CA LEU A 28 -9.72 -29.28 -8.35
C LEU A 28 -8.89 -28.39 -9.26
N GLY A 29 -9.53 -27.34 -9.76
CA GLY A 29 -8.87 -26.11 -10.10
C GLY A 29 -8.19 -25.76 -8.80
N ILE A 30 -6.95 -26.24 -8.66
CA ILE A 30 -5.97 -25.60 -7.82
C ILE A 30 -6.00 -24.20 -8.40
N ALA A 31 -6.79 -23.32 -7.77
CA ALA A 31 -6.76 -21.90 -8.01
C ALA A 31 -5.32 -21.55 -7.70
N SER A 32 -4.48 -21.65 -8.74
CA SER A 32 -3.08 -21.36 -8.65
C SER A 32 -3.10 -19.90 -8.31
N SER A 33 -2.76 -19.56 -7.06
CA SER A 33 -2.60 -18.17 -6.67
C SER A 33 -1.53 -17.64 -7.59
N GLN A 34 -1.95 -16.90 -8.62
CA GLN A 34 -1.02 -16.28 -9.53
C GLN A 34 -0.24 -15.28 -8.68
N GLU A 35 1.04 -15.52 -8.53
CA GLU A 35 1.97 -14.56 -7.97
C GLU A 35 2.61 -13.81 -9.12
N LEU A 36 2.98 -12.54 -8.91
CA LEU A 36 3.75 -11.83 -9.90
C LEU A 36 5.13 -12.49 -10.02
N PRO A 37 5.60 -12.76 -11.25
CA PRO A 37 6.99 -13.12 -11.50
C PRO A 37 7.93 -12.13 -10.81
N ARG A 38 9.00 -12.64 -10.20
CA ARG A 38 10.00 -11.83 -9.50
C ARG A 38 11.33 -11.87 -10.23
N VAL A 39 11.98 -10.70 -10.33
CA VAL A 39 13.27 -10.53 -11.00
C VAL A 39 14.24 -9.76 -10.10
N SER A 40 15.50 -9.67 -10.52
CA SER A 40 16.48 -8.76 -9.91
C SER A 40 16.58 -7.48 -10.73
N ILE A 41 16.68 -6.33 -10.08
CA ILE A 41 17.12 -5.06 -10.68
C ILE A 41 18.61 -4.90 -10.37
N ARG A 42 19.41 -4.55 -11.37
CA ARG A 42 20.85 -4.32 -11.22
C ARG A 42 21.25 -2.98 -11.82
N GLY A 43 22.24 -2.34 -11.22
CA GLY A 43 22.71 -1.06 -11.73
C GLY A 43 23.96 -0.55 -11.05
N THR A 44 24.32 0.67 -11.41
CA THR A 44 25.39 1.42 -10.77
C THR A 44 24.90 2.82 -10.40
N VAL A 45 25.50 3.40 -9.36
CA VAL A 45 25.29 4.79 -8.95
C VAL A 45 26.61 5.54 -9.07
N VAL A 46 26.57 6.71 -9.70
CA VAL A 46 27.73 7.58 -9.88
C VAL A 46 27.39 9.01 -9.46
N ASP A 47 28.41 9.79 -9.09
CA ASP A 47 28.27 11.24 -8.97
C ASP A 47 28.11 11.85 -10.38
N ASP A 48 27.13 12.73 -10.52
CA ASP A 48 26.76 13.30 -11.82
C ASP A 48 27.89 14.13 -12.45
N SER A 49 28.66 14.84 -11.63
CA SER A 49 29.70 15.77 -12.07
C SER A 49 31.02 15.10 -12.42
N THR A 50 31.43 14.11 -11.62
CA THR A 50 32.73 13.44 -11.72
C THR A 50 32.67 12.10 -12.44
N ASN A 51 31.46 11.53 -12.61
CA ASN A 51 31.23 10.15 -13.07
C ASN A 51 31.90 9.07 -12.18
N LEU A 52 32.36 9.42 -10.98
CA LEU A 52 32.95 8.46 -10.06
C LEU A 52 31.86 7.60 -9.38
N PRO A 53 32.12 6.30 -9.15
CA PRO A 53 31.17 5.44 -8.47
C PRO A 53 30.92 5.90 -7.04
N LEU A 54 29.66 5.82 -6.60
CA LEU A 54 29.25 6.18 -5.26
C LEU A 54 28.97 4.92 -4.42
N PRO A 55 29.82 4.59 -3.44
CA PRO A 55 29.55 3.49 -2.51
C PRO A 55 28.56 3.89 -1.41
N LEU A 56 27.92 2.89 -0.81
CA LEU A 56 26.99 3.04 0.32
C LEU A 56 25.73 3.89 0.03
N VAL A 57 25.38 4.05 -1.25
CA VAL A 57 24.12 4.66 -1.64
C VAL A 57 23.00 3.67 -1.37
N ASN A 58 21.98 4.11 -0.63
CA ASN A 58 20.79 3.30 -0.43
C ASN A 58 19.92 3.38 -1.69
N VAL A 59 19.75 2.25 -2.37
CA VAL A 59 18.90 2.10 -3.55
C VAL A 59 17.73 1.19 -3.19
N PHE A 60 16.49 1.67 -3.29
CA PHE A 60 15.32 0.94 -2.81
C PHE A 60 14.07 1.19 -3.65
N LEU A 61 13.09 0.32 -3.52
CA LEU A 61 11.75 0.50 -4.10
C LEU A 61 10.83 1.09 -3.04
N ALA A 62 10.28 2.28 -3.30
CA ALA A 62 9.44 2.97 -2.34
C ALA A 62 8.20 2.14 -1.96
N ASN A 63 7.73 2.30 -0.72
CA ASN A 63 6.66 1.53 -0.10
C ASN A 63 6.95 0.02 0.04
N THR A 64 8.19 -0.44 -0.06
CA THR A 64 8.54 -1.85 0.14
C THR A 64 9.66 -2.01 1.16
N THR A 65 9.98 -3.25 1.51
CA THR A 65 11.23 -3.61 2.22
C THR A 65 12.40 -3.88 1.28
N LEU A 66 12.18 -3.82 -0.04
CA LEU A 66 13.17 -4.17 -1.06
C LEU A 66 14.14 -3.03 -1.32
N GLY A 67 15.43 -3.29 -1.10
CA GLY A 67 16.52 -2.37 -1.43
C GLY A 67 17.89 -3.01 -1.24
N ALA A 68 18.92 -2.26 -1.60
CA ALA A 68 20.32 -2.63 -1.47
C ALA A 68 21.17 -1.37 -1.27
N ALA A 69 22.33 -1.52 -0.64
CA ALA A 69 23.36 -0.49 -0.65
C ALA A 69 24.32 -0.75 -1.83
N THR A 70 24.85 0.31 -2.43
CA THR A 70 25.90 0.16 -3.44
C THR A 70 27.24 -0.28 -2.83
N ASP A 71 27.98 -1.09 -3.58
CA ASP A 71 29.34 -1.50 -3.21
C ASP A 71 30.39 -0.44 -3.57
N ARG A 72 31.68 -0.80 -3.44
CA ARG A 72 32.82 0.10 -3.71
C ARG A 72 32.88 0.60 -5.16
N ASP A 73 32.33 -0.16 -6.09
CA ASP A 73 32.28 0.17 -7.52
C ASP A 73 30.95 0.85 -7.89
N GLY A 74 30.15 1.23 -6.87
CA GLY A 74 28.85 1.86 -7.04
C GLY A 74 27.77 0.90 -7.51
N TRP A 75 28.03 -0.41 -7.56
CA TRP A 75 27.10 -1.40 -8.07
C TRP A 75 26.08 -1.84 -7.02
N PHE A 76 24.85 -2.14 -7.45
CA PHE A 76 23.79 -2.68 -6.60
C PHE A 76 22.99 -3.79 -7.29
N GLU A 77 22.38 -4.66 -6.47
CA GLU A 77 21.35 -5.62 -6.90
C GLU A 77 20.21 -5.68 -5.89
N ILE A 78 18.99 -5.39 -6.35
CA ILE A 78 17.75 -5.59 -5.59
C ILE A 78 17.10 -6.87 -6.11
N ARG A 79 16.94 -7.88 -5.26
CA ARG A 79 16.36 -9.19 -5.61
C ARG A 79 14.88 -9.25 -5.25
N GLY A 80 14.16 -10.20 -5.87
CA GLY A 80 12.79 -10.52 -5.47
C GLY A 80 11.75 -9.46 -5.87
N VAL A 81 12.09 -8.61 -6.84
CA VAL A 81 11.25 -7.50 -7.29
C VAL A 81 10.13 -8.04 -8.18
N PRO A 82 8.85 -7.87 -7.81
CA PRO A 82 7.73 -8.22 -8.69
C PRO A 82 7.79 -7.46 -10.01
N ILE A 83 7.43 -8.08 -11.12
CA ILE A 83 7.23 -7.33 -12.36
C ILE A 83 6.11 -6.29 -12.16
N GLY A 84 6.20 -5.16 -12.86
CA GLY A 84 5.27 -4.05 -12.68
C GLY A 84 5.95 -2.69 -12.72
N THR A 85 5.25 -1.67 -12.26
CA THR A 85 5.78 -0.30 -12.14
C THR A 85 6.11 -0.02 -10.69
N HIS A 86 7.35 0.38 -10.41
CA HIS A 86 7.84 0.73 -9.08
C HIS A 86 8.48 2.11 -9.10
N GLU A 87 8.50 2.78 -7.95
CA GLU A 87 9.30 3.99 -7.77
C GLU A 87 10.67 3.59 -7.22
N LEU A 88 11.72 3.71 -8.03
CA LEU A 88 13.10 3.46 -7.66
C LEU A 88 13.71 4.73 -7.07
N VAL A 89 14.21 4.65 -5.86
CA VAL A 89 14.81 5.76 -5.13
C VAL A 89 16.26 5.44 -4.82
N ALA A 90 17.15 6.41 -5.00
CA ALA A 90 18.55 6.33 -4.57
C ALA A 90 18.89 7.55 -3.72
N SER A 91 19.43 7.31 -2.53
CA SER A 91 19.67 8.35 -1.54
C SER A 91 20.93 8.08 -0.73
N ILE A 92 21.74 9.13 -0.56
CA ILE A 92 22.92 9.16 0.31
C ILE A 92 23.10 10.58 0.85
N VAL A 93 23.71 10.70 2.01
CA VAL A 93 24.01 12.01 2.62
C VAL A 93 24.93 12.82 1.70
N GLY A 94 24.63 14.11 1.54
CA GLY A 94 25.41 15.02 0.70
C GLY A 94 24.96 15.09 -0.76
N TYR A 95 23.92 14.36 -1.14
CA TYR A 95 23.37 14.33 -2.49
C TYR A 95 21.86 14.61 -2.48
N GLU A 96 21.34 15.09 -3.60
CA GLU A 96 19.91 15.15 -3.84
C GLU A 96 19.36 13.73 -4.07
N PRO A 97 18.23 13.36 -3.43
CA PRO A 97 17.64 12.04 -3.66
C PRO A 97 17.17 11.92 -5.10
N TYR A 98 17.55 10.83 -5.77
CA TYR A 98 17.03 10.47 -7.07
C TYR A 98 15.75 9.67 -6.91
N SER A 99 14.72 9.98 -7.71
CA SER A 99 13.52 9.17 -7.83
C SER A 99 13.10 8.99 -9.28
N SER A 100 12.73 7.77 -9.66
CA SER A 100 12.18 7.51 -10.98
C SER A 100 11.23 6.33 -11.00
N ARG A 101 10.20 6.43 -11.85
CA ARG A 101 9.32 5.31 -12.17
C ARG A 101 10.04 4.30 -13.05
N LEU A 102 10.24 3.10 -12.51
CA LEU A 102 10.82 1.97 -13.20
C LEU A 102 9.75 0.95 -13.60
N ARG A 103 9.67 0.63 -14.89
CA ARG A 103 8.88 -0.49 -15.39
C ARG A 103 9.73 -1.75 -15.48
N VAL A 104 9.46 -2.71 -14.61
CA VAL A 104 10.11 -4.00 -14.53
C VAL A 104 9.29 -5.04 -15.29
N ALA A 105 9.92 -5.80 -16.19
CA ALA A 105 9.27 -6.87 -16.95
C ALA A 105 10.19 -8.10 -17.02
N GLU A 106 9.65 -9.30 -17.20
CA GLU A 106 10.42 -10.56 -17.14
C GLU A 106 11.65 -10.58 -18.06
N ARG A 107 11.50 -10.06 -19.29
CA ARG A 107 12.57 -10.03 -20.31
C ARG A 107 13.44 -8.78 -20.23
N ASN A 108 13.03 -7.76 -19.46
CA ASN A 108 13.79 -6.54 -19.25
C ASN A 108 14.40 -6.57 -17.85
N ASN A 109 15.68 -6.95 -17.77
CA ASN A 109 16.50 -6.63 -16.61
C ASN A 109 17.29 -5.35 -16.95
N PRO A 110 16.71 -4.15 -16.79
CA PRO A 110 17.37 -2.92 -17.17
C PRO A 110 18.65 -2.80 -16.34
N ARG A 111 19.79 -2.62 -17.01
CA ARG A 111 21.00 -2.13 -16.35
C ARG A 111 20.81 -0.64 -16.13
N ILE A 112 20.52 -0.27 -14.90
CA ILE A 112 20.22 1.12 -14.54
C ILE A 112 21.53 1.81 -14.18
N GLN A 113 21.79 2.97 -14.77
CA GLN A 113 22.80 3.89 -14.26
C GLN A 113 22.07 5.07 -13.62
N ILE A 114 22.26 5.25 -12.32
CA ILE A 114 21.74 6.38 -11.56
C ILE A 114 22.85 7.40 -11.41
N ARG A 115 22.51 8.68 -11.60
CA ARG A 115 23.42 9.81 -11.42
C ARG A 115 22.88 10.66 -10.29
N LEU A 116 23.67 10.83 -9.23
CA LEU A 116 23.30 11.67 -8.11
C LEU A 116 23.96 13.03 -8.22
N VAL A 117 23.17 14.07 -8.02
CA VAL A 117 23.66 15.45 -8.00
C VAL A 117 24.12 15.76 -6.57
N SER A 118 25.38 16.18 -6.43
CA SER A 118 25.93 16.64 -5.16
C SER A 118 25.10 17.82 -4.64
N LYS A 119 24.59 17.70 -3.42
CA LYS A 119 23.80 18.74 -2.78
C LYS A 119 24.75 19.82 -2.29
N MET A 120 24.72 20.99 -2.91
CA MET A 120 25.34 22.17 -2.30
C MET A 120 24.58 22.46 -1.02
N LEU A 121 25.28 22.46 0.11
CA LEU A 121 24.73 22.98 1.36
C LEU A 121 24.50 24.48 1.14
N GLU A 122 23.32 24.85 0.65
CA GLU A 122 22.81 26.19 0.88
C GLU A 122 22.67 26.31 2.39
N MET A 123 23.63 26.97 3.04
CA MET A 123 23.38 27.55 4.33
C MET A 123 22.30 28.60 4.08
N PRO A 124 21.04 28.39 4.50
CA PRO A 124 20.09 29.49 4.47
C PRO A 124 20.77 30.59 5.28
N ALA A 125 20.80 31.82 4.76
CA ALA A 125 21.18 32.95 5.59
C ALA A 125 20.40 32.81 6.90
N PHE A 126 21.10 32.81 8.03
CA PHE A 126 20.47 32.72 9.34
C PHE A 126 19.65 34.00 9.57
N GLU A 127 18.51 34.14 8.91
CA GLU A 127 17.43 34.91 9.48
C GLU A 127 16.94 34.09 10.65
N VAL A 128 17.48 34.44 11.83
CA VAL A 128 16.98 33.98 13.12
C VAL A 128 15.60 34.60 13.32
N VAL A 129 14.61 34.16 12.55
CA VAL A 129 13.23 34.19 13.00
C VAL A 129 13.12 32.95 13.87
N ALA A 130 13.43 33.12 15.15
CA ALA A 130 13.19 32.08 16.14
C ALA A 130 11.70 31.74 16.08
N ALA A 131 11.36 30.62 15.43
CA ALA A 131 10.00 30.09 15.49
C ALA A 131 9.65 29.97 16.98
N ASP A 132 8.53 30.55 17.40
CA ASP A 132 8.06 30.44 18.78
C ASP A 132 8.03 28.94 19.15
N PRO A 133 8.82 28.48 20.14
CA PRO A 133 8.88 27.07 20.52
C PRO A 133 7.50 26.49 20.87
N THR A 134 6.58 27.34 21.36
CA THR A 134 5.20 26.96 21.67
C THR A 134 4.40 26.71 20.40
N GLU A 135 4.52 27.59 19.41
CA GLU A 135 3.86 27.44 18.12
C GLU A 135 4.41 26.23 17.36
N TRP A 136 5.74 26.07 17.31
CA TRP A 136 6.36 24.92 16.66
C TRP A 136 5.87 23.61 17.29
N ARG A 137 5.82 23.52 18.63
CA ARG A 137 5.31 22.32 19.32
C ARG A 137 3.85 22.04 18.97
N ARG A 138 2.99 23.06 18.91
CA ARG A 138 1.59 22.91 18.49
C ARG A 138 1.47 22.41 17.05
N ASN A 139 2.26 22.98 16.14
CA ASN A 139 2.29 22.56 14.74
C ASN A 139 2.85 21.14 14.59
N TYR A 140 3.86 20.77 15.38
CA TYR A 140 4.41 19.43 15.42
C TYR A 140 3.39 18.39 15.88
N GLU A 141 2.64 18.67 16.96
CA GLU A 141 1.58 17.75 17.41
C GLU A 141 0.50 17.57 16.34
N ARG A 142 0.05 18.67 15.70
CA ARG A 142 -0.88 18.60 14.56
C ARG A 142 -0.32 17.78 13.39
N PHE A 143 0.96 17.98 13.04
CA PHE A 143 1.63 17.19 12.03
C PHE A 143 1.67 15.72 12.42
N ARG A 144 2.04 15.39 13.66
CA ARG A 144 2.09 14.01 14.16
C ARG A 144 0.74 13.33 14.05
N GLU A 145 -0.34 13.98 14.45
CA GLU A 145 -1.71 13.46 14.34
C GLU A 145 -2.11 13.17 12.90
N LEU A 146 -1.78 14.08 11.97
CA LEU A 146 -2.13 13.94 10.55
C LEU A 146 -1.22 12.96 9.79
N PHE A 147 0.06 12.87 10.16
CA PHE A 147 1.07 12.04 9.52
C PHE A 147 1.11 10.61 10.09
N ILE A 148 1.25 10.48 11.41
CA ILE A 148 1.33 9.18 12.10
C ILE A 148 -0.06 8.61 12.37
N GLY A 149 -1.05 9.45 12.70
CA GLY A 149 -2.40 9.03 13.08
C GLY A 149 -2.61 8.92 14.59
N ASN A 150 -3.80 8.47 14.97
CA ASN A 150 -4.26 8.38 16.37
C ASN A 150 -4.78 6.98 16.73
N THR A 151 -4.30 5.96 16.04
CA THR A 151 -4.69 4.57 16.28
C THR A 151 -3.90 3.98 17.46
N PRO A 152 -4.28 2.80 17.99
CA PRO A 152 -3.46 2.13 19.01
C PRO A 152 -2.01 1.93 18.58
N ASN A 153 -1.76 1.64 17.29
CA ASN A 153 -0.41 1.51 16.73
C ASN A 153 0.39 2.82 16.80
N ALA A 154 -0.28 3.98 16.67
CA ALA A 154 0.36 5.29 16.71
C ALA A 154 1.03 5.58 18.06
N THR A 155 0.52 4.99 19.15
CA THR A 155 1.11 5.13 20.50
C THR A 155 2.51 4.52 20.62
N GLN A 156 2.87 3.61 19.71
CA GLN A 156 4.19 2.96 19.65
C GLN A 156 5.01 3.44 18.43
N CYS A 157 4.59 4.55 17.82
CA CYS A 157 5.31 5.21 16.74
C CYS A 157 6.05 6.43 17.28
N ARG A 158 7.34 6.56 16.94
CA ARG A 158 8.17 7.70 17.32
C ARG A 158 8.88 8.28 16.11
N LEU A 159 8.70 9.57 15.87
CA LEU A 159 9.55 10.33 14.94
C LEU A 159 10.85 10.70 15.66
N LEU A 160 11.98 10.28 15.10
CA LEU A 160 13.30 10.35 15.74
C LEU A 160 14.07 11.64 15.46
N ASN A 161 13.64 12.41 14.47
CA ASN A 161 14.29 13.65 14.04
C ASN A 161 13.26 14.75 13.71
N PRO A 162 12.36 15.11 14.64
CA PRO A 162 11.31 16.09 14.35
C PRO A 162 11.87 17.48 14.00
N GLU A 163 13.08 17.82 14.46
CA GLU A 163 13.76 19.10 14.21
C GLU A 163 14.06 19.40 12.75
N VAL A 164 13.99 18.39 11.86
CA VAL A 164 14.20 18.59 10.41
C VAL A 164 12.95 19.12 9.70
N ILE A 165 11.82 19.23 10.42
CA ILE A 165 10.54 19.68 9.89
C ILE A 165 10.39 21.19 10.04
N ASP A 166 10.09 21.83 8.91
CA ASP A 166 9.65 23.22 8.84
C ASP A 166 8.14 23.29 8.59
N PHE A 167 7.46 24.15 9.34
CA PHE A 167 6.03 24.42 9.17
C PHE A 167 5.81 25.79 8.54
N LYS A 168 4.84 25.86 7.64
CA LYS A 168 4.44 27.10 6.97
C LYS A 168 2.92 27.19 6.91
N ARG A 169 2.43 28.43 6.77
CA ARG A 169 1.05 28.77 6.43
C ARG A 169 1.10 29.82 5.35
N THR A 170 1.05 29.41 4.08
CA THR A 170 0.96 30.37 2.97
C THR A 170 -0.42 31.02 2.91
N GLU A 171 -1.44 30.32 3.41
CA GLU A 171 -2.82 30.79 3.54
C GLU A 171 -3.32 30.56 4.97
N PRO A 172 -4.31 31.34 5.46
CA PRO A 172 -4.75 31.26 6.86
C PRO A 172 -5.13 29.84 7.33
N ASP A 173 -5.83 29.09 6.48
CA ASP A 173 -6.35 27.75 6.79
C ASP A 173 -5.48 26.61 6.28
N LEU A 174 -4.44 26.91 5.49
CA LEU A 174 -3.57 25.90 4.88
C LEU A 174 -2.37 25.62 5.79
N PHE A 175 -2.37 24.43 6.39
CA PHE A 175 -1.26 23.92 7.18
C PHE A 175 -0.30 23.12 6.30
N GLU A 176 0.96 23.57 6.23
CA GLU A 176 1.98 22.93 5.41
C GLU A 176 3.19 22.50 6.22
N ALA A 177 3.79 21.39 5.82
CA ALA A 177 5.04 20.90 6.39
C ALA A 177 6.02 20.52 5.27
N SER A 178 7.30 20.76 5.53
CA SER A 178 8.40 20.33 4.66
C SER A 178 9.51 19.77 5.52
N ALA A 179 10.33 18.88 4.97
CA ALA A 179 11.43 18.26 5.71
C ALA A 179 12.76 18.48 4.96
N ARG A 180 13.79 18.95 5.67
CA ARG A 180 15.12 19.17 5.09
C ARG A 180 15.91 17.88 4.86
N GLN A 181 15.46 16.80 5.50
CA GLN A 181 16.04 15.45 5.48
C GLN A 181 14.91 14.41 5.46
N HIS A 182 15.25 13.13 5.26
CA HIS A 182 14.28 12.05 5.44
C HIS A 182 13.79 12.04 6.89
N LEU A 183 12.48 11.87 7.08
CA LEU A 183 11.90 11.63 8.38
C LEU A 183 12.22 10.19 8.80
N ARG A 184 12.68 9.99 10.03
CA ARG A 184 13.03 8.67 10.58
C ARG A 184 11.99 8.29 11.62
N ILE A 185 11.18 7.29 11.31
CA ILE A 185 10.11 6.82 12.18
C ILE A 185 10.48 5.42 12.68
N GLU A 186 10.35 5.20 13.98
CA GLU A 186 10.37 3.88 14.58
C GLU A 186 8.92 3.49 14.92
N ASN A 187 8.38 2.48 14.24
CA ASN A 187 7.06 1.92 14.52
C ASN A 187 7.23 0.57 15.22
N ARG A 188 7.24 0.60 16.56
CA ARG A 188 7.34 -0.62 17.39
C ARG A 188 6.03 -1.40 17.48
N ALA A 189 4.90 -0.86 17.04
CA ALA A 189 3.66 -1.64 16.95
C ALA A 189 3.70 -2.65 15.80
N LEU A 190 4.32 -2.26 14.68
CA LEU A 190 4.44 -3.09 13.48
C LEU A 190 5.85 -3.65 13.26
N GLY A 191 6.85 -3.27 14.08
CA GLY A 191 8.21 -3.78 13.95
C GLY A 191 8.95 -3.25 12.72
N TYR A 192 8.74 -1.98 12.35
CA TYR A 192 9.42 -1.35 11.22
C TYR A 192 10.12 -0.07 11.63
N ARG A 193 11.31 0.16 11.06
CA ARG A 193 11.86 1.50 10.86
C ARG A 193 11.43 2.00 9.49
N ILE A 194 10.97 3.24 9.43
CA ILE A 194 10.52 3.88 8.19
C ILE A 194 11.38 5.12 7.97
N GLU A 195 12.13 5.15 6.88
CA GLU A 195 12.74 6.37 6.36
C GLU A 195 11.80 6.95 5.31
N PHE A 196 11.32 8.16 5.53
CA PHE A 196 10.27 8.77 4.70
C PHE A 196 10.80 10.04 4.04
N LEU A 197 10.95 10.02 2.73
CA LEU A 197 11.18 11.24 1.95
C LEU A 197 9.84 11.96 1.79
N LEU A 198 9.68 13.09 2.49
CA LEU A 198 8.48 13.92 2.41
C LEU A 198 8.52 14.77 1.14
N VAL A 199 7.55 14.58 0.25
CA VAL A 199 7.42 15.34 -1.00
C VAL A 199 6.42 16.48 -0.82
N THR A 200 5.21 16.15 -0.37
CA THR A 200 4.13 17.13 -0.15
C THR A 200 3.43 16.86 1.17
N PHE A 201 3.20 17.91 1.96
CA PHE A 201 2.32 17.87 3.12
C PHE A 201 1.50 19.15 3.17
N LYS A 202 0.20 19.04 2.87
CA LYS A 202 -0.75 20.15 2.93
C LYS A 202 -2.06 19.68 3.54
N ALA A 203 -2.59 20.44 4.50
CA ALA A 203 -3.84 20.10 5.15
C ALA A 203 -4.68 21.36 5.43
N ASP A 204 -5.97 21.28 5.18
CA ASP A 204 -6.95 22.26 5.65
C ASP A 204 -8.08 21.54 6.41
N LYS A 205 -9.28 22.14 6.44
CA LYS A 205 -10.47 21.51 7.05
C LYS A 205 -11.11 20.41 6.20
N ASP A 206 -10.88 20.41 4.89
CA ASP A 206 -11.57 19.57 3.92
C ASP A 206 -10.66 18.44 3.38
N PHE A 207 -9.35 18.64 3.34
CA PHE A 207 -8.40 17.65 2.81
C PHE A 207 -7.07 17.56 3.57
N LEU A 208 -6.40 16.43 3.38
CA LEU A 208 -4.98 16.22 3.65
C LEU A 208 -4.35 15.64 2.39
N THR A 209 -3.37 16.34 1.84
CA THR A 209 -2.48 15.84 0.79
C THR A 209 -1.16 15.47 1.46
N LEU A 210 -0.89 14.17 1.53
CA LEU A 210 0.35 13.61 2.05
C LEU A 210 1.01 12.76 0.97
N GLU A 211 2.19 13.17 0.54
CA GLU A 211 2.96 12.50 -0.51
C GLU A 211 4.38 12.28 -0.04
N GLY A 212 4.90 11.09 -0.31
CA GLY A 212 6.28 10.78 -0.04
C GLY A 212 6.65 9.35 -0.39
N GLN A 213 7.90 9.03 -0.12
CA GLN A 213 8.53 7.78 -0.52
C GLN A 213 9.08 7.09 0.73
N PRO A 214 8.28 6.23 1.38
CA PRO A 214 8.75 5.46 2.52
C PRO A 214 9.65 4.32 2.07
N ARG A 215 10.70 4.07 2.85
CA ARG A 215 11.48 2.85 2.85
C ARG A 215 11.24 2.13 4.17
N TYR A 216 10.93 0.85 4.11
CA TYR A 216 10.72 0.03 5.29
C TYR A 216 11.95 -0.84 5.56
N GLU A 217 12.35 -0.90 6.83
CA GLU A 217 13.36 -1.81 7.34
C GLU A 217 12.74 -2.57 8.53
N GLU A 218 12.82 -3.90 8.53
CA GLU A 218 12.34 -4.68 9.68
C GLU A 218 13.25 -4.44 10.90
N LEU A 219 12.61 -4.24 12.05
CA LEU A 219 13.33 -4.16 13.32
C LEU A 219 13.66 -5.56 13.83
N GLU A 220 14.75 -5.69 14.58
CA GLU A 220 14.99 -6.88 15.38
C GLU A 220 14.03 -6.88 16.59
N PRO A 221 13.27 -7.97 16.82
CA PRO A 221 12.41 -8.09 17.97
C PRO A 221 13.24 -8.27 19.25
N ARG A 222 12.78 -7.68 20.35
CA ARG A 222 13.37 -7.81 21.67
C ARG A 222 13.04 -9.14 22.34
N SER A 223 11.94 -9.77 21.92
CA SER A 223 11.50 -11.09 22.38
C SER A 223 10.55 -11.74 21.38
N ASP A 224 10.29 -13.04 21.54
CA ASP A 224 9.32 -13.77 20.71
C ASP A 224 7.89 -13.23 20.89
N GLU A 225 7.54 -12.73 22.09
CA GLU A 225 6.24 -12.09 22.34
C GLU A 225 6.07 -10.78 21.56
N GLU A 226 7.14 -9.97 21.45
CA GLU A 226 7.12 -8.75 20.65
C GLU A 226 6.94 -9.11 19.16
N LYS A 227 7.66 -10.12 18.68
CA LYS A 227 7.53 -10.63 17.31
C LYS A 227 6.10 -11.10 17.00
N GLU A 228 5.49 -11.86 17.91
CA GLU A 228 4.10 -12.33 17.74
C GLU A 228 3.09 -11.17 17.83
N THR A 229 3.36 -10.18 18.67
CA THR A 229 2.56 -8.94 18.74
C THR A 229 2.61 -8.19 17.41
N TRP A 230 3.79 -8.05 16.81
CA TRP A 230 3.94 -7.46 15.47
C TRP A 230 3.17 -8.25 14.42
N ARG A 231 3.24 -9.58 14.44
CA ARG A 231 2.49 -10.43 13.50
C ARG A 231 0.99 -10.14 13.58
N LYS A 232 0.41 -10.16 14.79
CA LYS A 232 -1.01 -9.86 15.02
C LYS A 232 -1.40 -8.45 14.60
N ASN A 233 -0.58 -7.45 14.94
CA ASN A 233 -0.84 -6.06 14.56
C ASN A 233 -0.77 -5.87 13.04
N ARG A 234 0.22 -6.47 12.37
CA ARG A 234 0.34 -6.44 10.91
C ARG A 234 -0.87 -7.11 10.23
N GLU A 235 -1.33 -8.26 10.72
CA GLU A 235 -2.55 -8.90 10.20
C GLU A 235 -3.78 -8.02 10.40
N ARG A 236 -3.94 -7.41 11.58
CA ARG A 236 -5.03 -6.48 11.87
C ARG A 236 -4.99 -5.23 10.98
N SER A 237 -3.81 -4.68 10.71
CA SER A 237 -3.64 -3.53 9.82
C SER A 237 -3.84 -3.90 8.35
N TYR A 238 -3.58 -5.16 7.96
CA TYR A 238 -3.79 -5.64 6.60
C TYR A 238 -5.26 -5.93 6.29
N TYR A 239 -5.94 -6.73 7.12
CA TYR A 239 -7.30 -7.16 6.86
C TYR A 239 -8.28 -5.99 6.93
N GLY A 240 -9.02 -5.82 5.85
CA GLY A 240 -9.95 -4.69 5.66
C GLY A 240 -9.29 -3.42 5.13
N SER A 241 -7.97 -3.37 4.94
CA SER A 241 -7.27 -2.22 4.35
C SER A 241 -7.62 -1.98 2.87
N LEU A 242 -7.31 -0.79 2.36
CA LEU A 242 -7.41 -0.48 0.92
C LEU A 242 -6.63 -1.49 0.06
N ARG A 243 -5.45 -1.94 0.51
CA ARG A 243 -4.67 -2.94 -0.23
C ARG A 243 -5.36 -4.30 -0.25
N HIS A 244 -5.88 -4.75 0.89
CA HIS A 244 -6.67 -5.99 0.96
C HIS A 244 -7.90 -5.92 0.04
N PHE A 245 -8.60 -4.79 0.06
CA PHE A 245 -9.72 -4.53 -0.84
C PHE A 245 -9.33 -4.62 -2.31
N LEU A 246 -8.26 -3.92 -2.73
CA LEU A 246 -7.81 -3.92 -4.12
C LEU A 246 -7.38 -5.31 -4.60
N ILE A 247 -6.64 -6.05 -3.79
CA ILE A 247 -6.26 -7.45 -4.09
C ILE A 247 -7.52 -8.30 -4.25
N SER A 248 -8.47 -8.20 -3.33
CA SER A 248 -9.71 -8.98 -3.37
C SER A 248 -10.54 -8.64 -4.61
N LEU A 249 -10.62 -7.36 -4.95
CA LEU A 249 -11.37 -6.84 -6.10
C LEU A 249 -10.81 -7.37 -7.43
N VAL A 250 -9.51 -7.18 -7.69
CA VAL A 250 -8.89 -7.54 -8.98
C VAL A 250 -8.75 -9.04 -9.19
N ASN A 251 -8.77 -9.82 -8.11
CA ASN A 251 -8.74 -11.27 -8.14
C ASN A 251 -10.15 -11.90 -8.04
N GLY A 252 -11.22 -11.10 -8.04
CA GLY A 252 -12.60 -11.60 -8.05
C GLY A 252 -13.01 -12.35 -6.78
N ARG A 253 -12.44 -11.98 -5.62
CA ARG A 253 -12.73 -12.58 -4.29
C ARG A 253 -13.35 -11.58 -3.32
N LEU A 254 -13.92 -10.49 -3.81
CA LEU A 254 -14.33 -9.36 -2.97
C LEU A 254 -15.31 -9.78 -1.86
N GLU A 255 -16.39 -10.47 -2.23
CA GLU A 255 -17.42 -10.94 -1.31
C GLU A 255 -16.89 -12.10 -0.42
N ASP A 256 -16.07 -12.99 -0.99
CA ASP A 256 -15.43 -14.10 -0.27
C ASP A 256 -14.44 -13.63 0.80
N GLU A 257 -13.88 -12.44 0.63
CA GLU A 257 -12.96 -11.81 1.59
C GLU A 257 -13.71 -10.90 2.57
N GLY A 258 -15.05 -10.79 2.46
CA GLY A 258 -15.91 -10.08 3.41
C GLY A 258 -16.14 -8.60 3.10
N PHE A 259 -15.93 -8.19 1.85
CA PHE A 259 -16.22 -6.83 1.39
C PHE A 259 -17.57 -6.74 0.69
N ASN A 260 -18.28 -5.63 0.93
CA ASN A 260 -19.40 -5.18 0.11
C ASN A 260 -19.11 -3.79 -0.43
N ILE A 261 -19.58 -3.52 -1.63
CA ILE A 261 -19.41 -2.20 -2.24
C ILE A 261 -20.72 -1.62 -2.76
N TYR A 262 -20.82 -0.29 -2.67
CA TYR A 262 -21.98 0.46 -3.10
C TYR A 262 -21.54 1.70 -3.88
N GLU A 263 -22.25 2.04 -4.94
CA GLU A 263 -22.08 3.33 -5.63
C GLU A 263 -22.94 4.41 -4.97
N LEU A 264 -22.37 5.61 -4.89
CA LEU A 264 -22.99 6.78 -4.29
C LEU A 264 -22.79 8.00 -5.19
N PRO A 265 -23.82 8.83 -5.37
CA PRO A 265 -23.71 10.08 -6.13
C PRO A 265 -22.98 11.18 -5.33
N SER A 266 -22.85 11.05 -4.01
CA SER A 266 -22.21 12.04 -3.13
C SER A 266 -21.78 11.38 -1.81
N LEU A 267 -20.72 11.92 -1.17
CA LEU A 267 -20.33 11.56 0.20
C LEU A 267 -21.29 12.12 1.26
N PHE A 268 -22.02 13.18 0.92
CA PHE A 268 -23.01 13.80 1.80
C PHE A 268 -24.39 13.23 1.50
N LEU A 269 -24.67 12.04 2.02
CA LEU A 269 -26.01 11.45 1.98
C LEU A 269 -26.93 12.24 2.93
N ASP A 270 -27.62 13.26 2.38
CA ASP A 270 -28.89 13.79 2.93
C ASP A 270 -30.04 12.98 2.31
N ASP A 271 -31.20 12.91 2.99
CA ASP A 271 -32.41 12.18 2.59
C ASP A 271 -32.92 12.55 1.17
N ARG A 272 -32.35 13.60 0.57
CA ARG A 272 -32.67 14.14 -0.76
C ARG A 272 -31.75 13.63 -1.89
N TYR A 273 -30.61 13.01 -1.59
CA TYR A 273 -29.59 12.67 -2.60
C TYR A 273 -29.15 11.20 -2.55
N GLY A 274 -30.06 10.33 -3.00
CA GLY A 274 -29.71 9.03 -3.59
C GLY A 274 -29.73 7.83 -2.64
N VAL A 275 -30.34 6.74 -3.12
CA VAL A 275 -30.24 5.42 -2.51
C VAL A 275 -28.89 4.83 -2.91
N ARG A 276 -28.05 4.45 -1.94
CA ARG A 276 -26.82 3.69 -2.23
C ARG A 276 -27.17 2.44 -3.03
N ARG A 277 -26.42 2.16 -4.09
CA ARG A 277 -26.68 1.00 -4.95
C ARG A 277 -25.62 -0.06 -4.74
N TRP A 278 -26.01 -1.22 -4.25
CA TRP A 278 -25.10 -2.37 -4.17
C TRP A 278 -24.63 -2.77 -5.57
N ILE A 279 -23.33 -2.99 -5.72
CA ILE A 279 -22.72 -3.46 -6.96
C ILE A 279 -21.78 -4.64 -6.64
N GLY A 280 -21.76 -5.66 -7.47
CA GLY A 280 -20.77 -6.73 -7.35
C GLY A 280 -19.40 -6.29 -7.89
N GLY A 281 -18.31 -6.81 -7.33
CA GLY A 281 -16.94 -6.42 -7.71
C GLY A 281 -16.65 -6.53 -9.21
N GLY A 282 -17.18 -7.57 -9.87
CA GLY A 282 -17.00 -7.79 -11.31
C GLY A 282 -17.57 -6.69 -12.24
N ARG A 283 -18.40 -5.77 -11.73
CA ARG A 283 -18.97 -4.68 -12.55
C ARG A 283 -18.04 -3.50 -12.77
N ILE A 284 -17.06 -3.33 -11.87
CA ILE A 284 -16.14 -2.18 -11.88
C ILE A 284 -14.72 -2.58 -12.28
N VAL A 285 -14.52 -3.86 -12.64
CA VAL A 285 -13.22 -4.42 -13.02
C VAL A 285 -13.28 -4.91 -14.46
N SER A 286 -12.33 -4.46 -15.28
CA SER A 286 -12.12 -4.95 -16.64
C SER A 286 -10.67 -5.42 -16.84
N PRO A 287 -10.38 -6.22 -17.88
CA PRO A 287 -9.01 -6.59 -18.20
C PRO A 287 -8.08 -5.37 -18.35
N GLY A 288 -6.85 -5.48 -17.86
CA GLY A 288 -5.81 -4.46 -18.01
C GLY A 288 -4.93 -4.70 -19.23
N MET A 289 -3.75 -4.08 -19.23
CA MET A 289 -2.81 -4.16 -20.38
C MET A 289 -2.17 -5.54 -20.56
N ASN A 290 -2.17 -6.38 -19.53
CA ASN A 290 -1.58 -7.73 -19.54
C ASN A 290 -2.30 -8.64 -18.54
N ALA A 291 -1.86 -9.90 -18.44
CA ALA A 291 -2.50 -10.92 -17.59
C ALA A 291 -2.52 -10.56 -16.08
N TYR A 292 -1.59 -9.73 -15.64
CA TYR A 292 -1.38 -9.37 -14.23
C TYR A 292 -1.98 -8.01 -13.84
N GLU A 293 -2.59 -7.31 -14.78
CA GLU A 293 -3.18 -5.99 -14.56
C GLU A 293 -4.68 -6.03 -14.82
N LYS A 294 -5.42 -5.28 -14.00
CA LYS A 294 -6.84 -4.97 -14.19
C LYS A 294 -7.05 -3.47 -14.24
N THR A 295 -8.15 -3.07 -14.85
CA THR A 295 -8.61 -1.69 -14.88
C THR A 295 -9.82 -1.56 -13.97
N VAL A 296 -9.77 -0.65 -12.99
CA VAL A 296 -10.88 -0.37 -12.06
C VAL A 296 -11.48 0.98 -12.42
N HIS A 297 -12.80 1.04 -12.59
CA HIS A 297 -13.50 2.26 -13.02
C HIS A 297 -14.89 2.38 -12.37
N PHE A 298 -15.24 3.59 -11.94
CA PHE A 298 -16.56 3.97 -11.43
C PHE A 298 -16.68 5.51 -11.46
N LYS A 299 -17.90 6.06 -11.48
CA LYS A 299 -18.13 7.47 -11.85
C LYS A 299 -18.02 8.49 -10.72
N GLU A 300 -18.43 8.13 -9.51
CA GLU A 300 -18.58 9.10 -8.40
C GLU A 300 -17.83 8.58 -7.17
N PHE A 301 -18.56 8.09 -6.17
CA PHE A 301 -17.99 7.51 -4.97
C PHE A 301 -18.32 6.03 -4.88
N LEU A 302 -17.36 5.28 -4.34
CA LEU A 302 -17.53 3.90 -3.95
C LEU A 302 -17.47 3.82 -2.42
N GLU A 303 -18.55 3.42 -1.78
CA GLU A 303 -18.55 2.98 -0.38
C GLU A 303 -18.05 1.54 -0.35
N VAL A 304 -17.16 1.27 0.59
CA VAL A 304 -16.60 -0.06 0.84
C VAL A 304 -16.85 -0.40 2.31
N GLU A 305 -17.65 -1.44 2.52
CA GLU A 305 -17.86 -2.05 3.83
C GLU A 305 -16.95 -3.28 3.96
N TYR A 306 -16.24 -3.42 5.08
CA TYR A 306 -15.54 -4.65 5.44
C TYR A 306 -16.12 -5.22 6.73
N ARG A 307 -16.74 -6.40 6.63
CA ARG A 307 -17.60 -6.96 7.70
C ARG A 307 -16.95 -8.00 8.60
N ARG A 308 -15.73 -8.43 8.29
CA ARG A 308 -14.98 -9.42 9.08
C ARG A 308 -14.06 -8.80 10.13
N GLY A 309 -13.91 -7.48 10.14
CA GLY A 309 -13.02 -6.76 11.04
C GLY A 309 -13.78 -5.92 12.05
N ASP A 310 -13.25 -5.86 13.26
CA ASP A 310 -13.71 -4.90 14.26
C ASP A 310 -13.37 -3.47 13.85
N VAL A 311 -14.14 -2.52 14.38
CA VAL A 311 -13.87 -1.09 14.26
C VAL A 311 -13.23 -0.61 15.57
N GLU A 312 -12.07 0.05 15.51
CA GLU A 312 -11.47 0.59 16.73
C GLU A 312 -12.38 1.64 17.39
N THR A 313 -12.44 1.59 18.73
CA THR A 313 -13.20 2.53 19.55
C THR A 313 -12.87 3.99 19.23
N GLY A 314 -11.60 4.31 19.00
CA GLY A 314 -11.17 5.66 18.63
C GLY A 314 -11.83 6.18 17.35
N TYR A 315 -12.09 5.30 16.38
CA TYR A 315 -12.81 5.66 15.16
C TYR A 315 -14.33 5.75 15.38
N GLN A 316 -14.90 4.85 16.19
CA GLN A 316 -16.32 4.89 16.53
C GLN A 316 -16.71 6.21 17.22
N LEU A 317 -15.84 6.74 18.10
CA LEU A 317 -16.06 8.02 18.78
C LEU A 317 -16.08 9.23 17.84
N LEU A 318 -15.41 9.14 16.68
CA LEU A 318 -15.43 10.20 15.66
C LEU A 318 -16.72 10.20 14.82
N ARG A 319 -17.48 9.10 14.84
CA ARG A 319 -18.69 8.91 14.03
C ARG A 319 -19.94 9.21 14.85
N LYS A 320 -20.81 10.09 14.34
CA LYS A 320 -22.13 10.37 14.94
C LYS A 320 -23.11 9.19 14.86
N ARG A 321 -22.93 8.28 13.89
CA ARG A 321 -23.71 7.04 13.72
C ARG A 321 -22.73 5.87 13.79
N GLY A 322 -22.87 5.02 14.79
CA GLY A 322 -22.04 3.83 14.95
C GLY A 322 -22.34 2.82 13.84
N THR A 323 -21.30 2.34 13.18
CA THR A 323 -21.35 1.13 12.35
C THR A 323 -20.68 0.01 13.14
N ASP A 324 -21.24 -1.19 13.06
CA ASP A 324 -20.68 -2.41 13.66
C ASP A 324 -19.50 -2.98 12.84
N HIS A 325 -19.22 -2.38 11.69
CA HIS A 325 -18.17 -2.80 10.75
C HIS A 325 -17.45 -1.60 10.13
N GLN A 326 -16.32 -1.87 9.48
CA GLN A 326 -15.46 -0.84 8.88
C GLN A 326 -16.09 -0.29 7.60
N VAL A 327 -16.17 1.04 7.48
CA VAL A 327 -16.71 1.71 6.28
C VAL A 327 -15.76 2.80 5.81
N SER A 328 -15.39 2.74 4.53
CA SER A 328 -14.54 3.69 3.84
C SER A 328 -15.21 4.14 2.54
N TRP A 329 -14.77 5.27 2.00
CA TRP A 329 -15.17 5.70 0.66
C TRP A 329 -13.95 6.07 -0.17
N ILE A 330 -14.05 5.86 -1.47
CA ILE A 330 -13.06 6.30 -2.44
C ILE A 330 -13.71 6.99 -3.63
N THR A 331 -12.99 7.91 -4.25
CA THR A 331 -13.29 8.44 -5.59
C THR A 331 -12.03 8.44 -6.44
N LEU A 332 -12.18 8.21 -7.75
CA LEU A 332 -11.07 8.19 -8.68
C LEU A 332 -10.72 9.62 -9.08
N MET A 333 -9.42 9.91 -9.17
CA MET A 333 -8.92 11.18 -9.72
C MET A 333 -8.77 11.13 -11.25
N TRP A 334 -9.02 9.96 -11.83
CA TRP A 334 -8.92 9.63 -13.25
C TRP A 334 -10.20 8.88 -13.63
N GLU A 335 -10.49 8.74 -14.94
CA GLU A 335 -11.63 7.93 -15.39
C GLU A 335 -11.55 6.47 -14.95
N ALA A 336 -10.33 5.96 -14.81
CA ALA A 336 -10.03 4.62 -14.33
C ALA A 336 -8.61 4.55 -13.72
N ILE A 337 -8.38 3.54 -12.89
CA ILE A 337 -7.06 3.21 -12.36
C ILE A 337 -6.62 1.82 -12.81
N SER A 338 -5.31 1.62 -12.94
CA SER A 338 -4.72 0.32 -13.27
C SER A 338 -4.10 -0.28 -12.03
N VAL A 339 -4.54 -1.49 -11.69
CA VAL A 339 -4.17 -2.19 -10.46
C VAL A 339 -3.60 -3.56 -10.82
N ASP A 340 -2.44 -3.90 -10.29
CA ASP A 340 -1.86 -5.24 -10.44
C ASP A 340 -2.56 -6.27 -9.52
N ILE A 341 -2.37 -7.56 -9.79
CA ILE A 341 -2.96 -8.65 -8.99
C ILE A 341 -2.49 -8.69 -7.52
N GLU A 342 -1.46 -7.92 -7.14
CA GLU A 342 -0.96 -7.74 -5.78
C GLU A 342 -1.42 -6.41 -5.14
N GLY A 343 -2.37 -5.72 -5.78
CA GLY A 343 -3.04 -4.53 -5.27
C GLY A 343 -2.26 -3.22 -5.43
N ARG A 344 -1.19 -3.18 -6.25
CA ARG A 344 -0.44 -1.93 -6.50
C ARG A 344 -1.10 -1.14 -7.61
N ILE A 345 -1.20 0.18 -7.42
CA ILE A 345 -1.76 1.09 -8.41
C ILE A 345 -0.63 1.74 -9.22
N ARG A 346 -0.79 1.81 -10.54
CA ARG A 346 0.26 2.35 -11.43
C ARG A 346 0.29 3.89 -11.49
N GLN A 347 -0.87 4.53 -11.39
CA GLN A 347 -1.00 5.99 -11.53
C GLN A 347 -0.52 6.70 -10.27
N ALA A 348 0.05 7.91 -10.45
CA ALA A 348 0.18 8.86 -9.35
C ALA A 348 -1.20 9.41 -8.99
N PHE A 349 -1.43 9.66 -7.71
CA PHE A 349 -2.67 10.24 -7.18
C PHE A 349 -3.93 9.56 -7.72
N PRO A 350 -4.04 8.23 -7.61
CA PRO A 350 -5.10 7.50 -8.30
C PRO A 350 -6.49 7.77 -7.72
N LEU A 351 -6.56 8.10 -6.43
CA LEU A 351 -7.81 8.14 -5.67
C LEU A 351 -7.73 9.07 -4.46
N LYS A 352 -8.88 9.61 -4.06
CA LYS A 352 -9.09 10.19 -2.73
C LYS A 352 -9.72 9.14 -1.82
N VAL A 353 -9.24 9.07 -0.59
CA VAL A 353 -9.71 8.11 0.44
C VAL A 353 -10.41 8.86 1.57
N TYR A 354 -11.52 8.31 2.04
CA TYR A 354 -12.30 8.81 3.16
C TYR A 354 -12.66 7.69 4.13
N GLY A 355 -13.16 8.08 5.31
CA GLY A 355 -13.66 7.14 6.29
C GLY A 355 -12.53 6.39 7.01
N TYR A 356 -12.75 5.09 7.24
CA TYR A 356 -11.90 4.30 8.11
C TYR A 356 -10.45 4.19 7.61
N TRP A 357 -10.26 4.00 6.30
CA TRP A 357 -8.94 3.97 5.68
C TRP A 357 -8.20 5.31 5.76
N ALA A 358 -8.91 6.44 5.65
CA ALA A 358 -8.27 7.76 5.78
C ALA A 358 -7.85 8.05 7.22
N TRP A 359 -8.54 7.47 8.21
CA TRP A 359 -8.17 7.59 9.62
C TRP A 359 -6.93 6.74 9.98
N LYS A 360 -6.76 5.59 9.31
CA LYS A 360 -5.55 4.75 9.35
C LYS A 360 -4.41 5.45 8.60
N ARG A 361 -3.51 6.11 9.33
CA ARG A 361 -2.35 6.85 8.79
C ARG A 361 -1.09 5.97 8.80
N LEU A 362 0.11 6.59 8.80
CA LEU A 362 1.39 5.87 8.72
C LEU A 362 1.57 4.79 9.80
N ALA A 363 1.00 4.97 11.00
CA ALA A 363 1.11 3.99 12.08
C ALA A 363 0.55 2.60 11.72
N ASP A 364 -0.40 2.53 10.79
CA ASP A 364 -1.02 1.30 10.30
C ASP A 364 -0.56 0.92 8.89
N ALA A 365 0.34 1.70 8.28
CA ALA A 365 0.80 1.47 6.93
C ALA A 365 1.79 0.29 6.88
N LEU A 366 1.49 -0.67 6.01
CA LEU A 366 2.32 -1.84 5.76
C LEU A 366 3.04 -1.68 4.41
N PRO A 367 4.25 -2.23 4.27
CA PRO A 367 4.92 -2.23 2.99
C PRO A 367 4.15 -3.10 1.97
N LEU A 368 4.22 -2.74 0.68
CA LEU A 368 3.48 -3.38 -0.42
C LEU A 368 3.91 -4.82 -0.71
N ASP A 369 5.03 -5.26 -0.16
CA ASP A 369 5.54 -6.62 -0.18
C ASP A 369 5.19 -7.42 1.09
N TYR A 370 4.50 -6.82 2.06
CA TYR A 370 3.92 -7.57 3.18
C TYR A 370 2.79 -8.48 2.67
N THR A 371 2.84 -9.74 3.09
CA THR A 371 1.75 -10.71 2.91
C THR A 371 1.43 -11.32 4.27
N PRO A 372 0.16 -11.32 4.73
CA PRO A 372 -0.19 -11.98 5.97
C PRO A 372 0.14 -13.46 5.90
N SER A 373 0.47 -14.06 7.05
CA SER A 373 0.62 -15.52 7.13
C SER A 373 -0.68 -16.17 6.66
N LYS A 374 -0.57 -17.11 5.71
CA LYS A 374 -1.67 -18.04 5.40
C LYS A 374 -1.84 -18.97 6.61
N THR A 375 -2.39 -18.45 7.69
CA THR A 375 -2.78 -19.29 8.83
C THR A 375 -3.98 -20.09 8.34
N ARG A 376 -3.72 -21.35 8.02
CA ARG A 376 -4.69 -22.35 7.55
C ARG A 376 -5.78 -22.61 8.57
#